data_AF-A0A5J4Q0Z9-F1
#
_entry.id   AF-A0A5J4Q0Z9-F1
#
_cell.length_a   1.000
_cell.length_b   1.000
_cell.length_c   1.000
_cell.angle_alpha   90.00
_cell.angle_beta   90.00
_cell.angle_gamma   90.00
#
_symmetry.space_group_name_H-M   'P 1'
#
loop_
_entity.id
_entity.type
_entity.pdbx_description
1 polymer ?
#
loop_
_entity_poly.entity_id
_entity_poly.type
_entity_poly.pdbx_seq_one_letter_code
_entity_poly.pdbx_strand_id
1 'polypeptide(L)'
;MREFKYLDHLRTDVFDNYYKRYFGNLLDSLTPEERSAVKIIESDSWEAGICQWSQRFAEDFQKLRGYNPVPYLPVLAGKIVESKDVSARFRDDYNHTISDLIVEHYRYQQEVAHKDKMLSMYEASGPHQHYADALLCQKYSDLPMGEFWVRANTHRITLENRFMSKEAVSAAHIYGKKIIPAESFTLVGPLWKEDPWYLKPTADRAFCEGINQIYMHTYSHSPSLTAKPGYVYSPGTHFDRNITWWDYSLDWTTFLIRCQYMLQKGLPQVVIALAKGQKLYDKRQSLKEKDDRREMDRMFKR
;
A
#
# COMPACT_ATOMS: atom_id res chain seq x y z
N MET A 1 7.96 -2.40 -31.45
CA MET A 1 7.98 -2.57 -29.97
C MET A 1 6.94 -3.62 -29.62
N ARG A 2 7.34 -4.72 -28.96
CA ARG A 2 6.35 -5.67 -28.43
C ARG A 2 5.60 -4.95 -27.31
N GLU A 3 4.27 -4.90 -27.40
CA GLU A 3 3.42 -4.27 -26.39
C GLU A 3 3.58 -5.02 -25.07
N PHE A 4 4.15 -4.36 -24.06
CA PHE A 4 4.07 -4.84 -22.69
C PHE A 4 2.66 -4.53 -22.16
N LYS A 5 1.85 -5.57 -21.97
CA LYS A 5 0.50 -5.45 -21.40
C LYS A 5 0.53 -5.04 -19.92
N TYR A 6 1.67 -5.24 -19.24
CA TYR A 6 1.91 -4.93 -17.84
C TYR A 6 3.32 -4.36 -17.65
N LEU A 7 3.47 -3.47 -16.67
CA LEU A 7 4.77 -2.93 -16.27
C LEU A 7 5.61 -4.02 -15.58
N ASP A 8 6.89 -4.12 -15.94
CA ASP A 8 7.86 -4.90 -15.17
C ASP A 8 8.39 -4.04 -14.02
N HIS A 9 7.83 -4.22 -12.84
CA HIS A 9 8.18 -3.45 -11.64
C HIS A 9 9.58 -3.73 -11.10
N LEU A 10 10.31 -4.72 -11.64
CA LEU A 10 11.71 -4.95 -11.30
C LEU A 10 12.66 -4.09 -12.14
N ARG A 11 12.13 -3.27 -13.06
CA ARG A 11 12.90 -2.50 -14.03
C ARG A 11 12.45 -1.04 -14.09
N THR A 12 13.34 -0.15 -13.66
CA THR A 12 13.11 1.30 -13.79
C THR A 12 13.31 1.81 -15.22
N ASP A 13 14.15 1.13 -16.02
CA ASP A 13 14.46 1.55 -17.39
C ASP A 13 13.28 1.43 -18.38
N VAL A 14 12.23 0.70 -18.00
CA VAL A 14 10.98 0.64 -18.79
C VAL A 14 9.90 1.58 -18.27
N PHE A 15 10.09 2.20 -17.10
CA PHE A 15 9.07 2.99 -16.43
C PHE A 15 8.75 4.28 -17.18
N ASP A 16 9.74 4.97 -17.75
CA ASP A 16 9.51 6.21 -18.50
C ASP A 16 8.54 6.02 -19.67
N ASN A 17 8.66 4.91 -20.40
CA ASN A 17 7.75 4.59 -21.51
C ASN A 17 6.33 4.30 -21.01
N TYR A 18 6.21 3.61 -19.88
CA TYR A 18 4.93 3.36 -19.22
C TYR A 18 4.29 4.67 -18.78
N TYR A 19 5.02 5.47 -18.00
CA TYR A 19 4.60 6.77 -17.50
C TYR A 19 4.16 7.68 -18.64
N LYS A 20 4.97 7.79 -19.71
CA LYS A 20 4.63 8.62 -20.86
C LYS A 20 3.33 8.17 -21.53
N ARG A 21 3.16 6.86 -21.73
CA ARG A 21 1.98 6.30 -22.41
C ARG A 21 0.68 6.58 -21.66
N TYR A 22 0.67 6.39 -20.34
CA TYR A 22 -0.55 6.42 -19.54
C TYR A 22 -0.82 7.77 -18.87
N PHE A 23 0.20 8.42 -18.32
CA PHE A 23 0.04 9.64 -17.54
C PHE A 23 0.63 10.87 -18.23
N GLY A 24 1.84 10.76 -18.79
CA GLY A 24 2.50 11.88 -19.46
C GLY A 24 1.71 12.44 -20.65
N ASN A 25 1.03 11.59 -21.43
CA ASN A 25 0.15 12.04 -22.51
C ASN A 25 -1.06 12.84 -22.01
N LEU A 26 -1.62 12.48 -20.85
CA LEU A 26 -2.68 13.28 -20.21
C LEU A 26 -2.12 14.65 -19.84
N LEU A 27 -0.99 14.70 -19.14
CA LEU A 27 -0.37 15.96 -18.72
C LEU A 27 -0.02 16.88 -19.89
N ASP A 28 0.37 16.33 -21.04
CA ASP A 28 0.67 17.08 -22.25
C ASP A 28 -0.58 17.62 -22.96
N SER A 29 -1.73 16.96 -22.79
CA SER A 29 -3.00 17.41 -23.36
C SER A 29 -3.67 18.53 -22.59
N LEU A 30 -3.24 18.77 -21.34
CA LEU A 30 -3.79 19.81 -20.47
C LEU A 30 -3.17 21.18 -20.80
N THR A 31 -4.01 22.21 -20.73
CA THR A 31 -3.53 23.60 -20.69
C THR A 31 -2.69 23.83 -19.41
N PRO A 32 -1.85 24.88 -19.36
CA PRO A 32 -1.09 25.21 -18.15
C PRO A 32 -1.96 25.41 -16.91
N GLU A 33 -3.18 25.95 -17.07
CA GLU A 33 -4.13 26.16 -15.98
C GLU A 33 -4.69 24.82 -15.46
N GLU A 34 -5.16 23.94 -16.34
CA GLU A 34 -5.66 22.62 -15.96
C GLU A 34 -4.57 21.77 -15.33
N ARG A 35 -3.35 21.80 -15.89
CA ARG A 35 -2.19 21.09 -15.35
C ARG A 35 -1.84 21.58 -13.94
N SER A 36 -2.11 22.86 -13.63
CA SER A 36 -1.89 23.38 -12.28
C SER A 36 -2.79 22.73 -11.23
N ALA A 37 -3.93 22.14 -11.60
CA ALA A 37 -4.81 21.42 -10.68
C ALA A 37 -4.33 19.99 -10.37
N VAL A 38 -3.50 19.39 -11.23
CA VAL A 38 -2.95 18.04 -11.02
C VAL A 38 -1.72 18.14 -10.11
N LYS A 39 -1.87 17.72 -8.85
CA LYS A 39 -0.84 17.88 -7.82
C LYS A 39 -0.18 16.59 -7.37
N ILE A 40 -0.87 15.47 -7.51
CA ILE A 40 -0.48 14.20 -6.90
C ILE A 40 -0.64 13.12 -7.98
N ILE A 41 0.38 12.26 -8.10
CA ILE A 41 0.23 10.95 -8.73
C ILE A 41 0.15 9.91 -7.62
N GLU A 42 -0.90 9.11 -7.71
CA GLU A 42 -1.20 8.08 -6.73
C GLU A 42 -0.83 6.71 -7.31
N SER A 43 -0.30 5.84 -6.44
CA SER A 43 -0.14 4.41 -6.71
C SER A 43 -0.89 3.67 -5.64
N ASP A 44 -1.99 3.07 -6.06
CA ASP A 44 -2.85 2.22 -5.25
C ASP A 44 -2.07 1.02 -4.67
N SER A 45 -2.76 0.27 -3.82
CA SER A 45 -2.39 -1.05 -3.34
C SER A 45 -1.92 -2.00 -4.46
N TRP A 46 -1.16 -3.02 -4.07
CA TRP A 46 -0.51 -3.93 -5.02
C TRP A 46 -1.35 -5.19 -5.26
N GLU A 47 -1.99 -5.28 -6.42
CA GLU A 47 -2.74 -6.47 -6.87
C GLU A 47 -2.12 -7.11 -8.13
N ALA A 48 -0.93 -6.65 -8.54
CA ALA A 48 -0.26 -7.08 -9.78
C ALA A 48 0.32 -8.51 -9.75
N GLY A 49 0.06 -9.25 -8.67
CA GLY A 49 0.56 -10.61 -8.46
C GLY A 49 2.03 -10.65 -8.05
N ILE A 50 2.67 -11.80 -8.28
CA ILE A 50 4.03 -12.07 -7.80
C ILE A 50 5.05 -11.74 -8.91
N CYS A 51 5.88 -10.73 -8.69
CA CYS A 51 7.05 -10.47 -9.53
C CYS A 51 8.22 -11.35 -9.07
N GLN A 52 8.62 -12.33 -9.89
CA GLN A 52 9.69 -13.26 -9.53
C GLN A 52 10.94 -13.13 -10.40
N TRP A 53 10.88 -12.56 -11.60
CA TRP A 53 12.03 -12.51 -12.50
C TRP A 53 11.91 -11.37 -13.48
N SER A 54 13.05 -10.88 -13.96
CA SER A 54 13.15 -9.94 -15.07
C SER A 54 14.37 -10.28 -15.94
N GLN A 55 14.42 -9.76 -17.16
CA GLN A 55 15.52 -9.99 -18.10
C GLN A 55 16.90 -9.63 -17.53
N ARG A 56 16.96 -8.65 -16.62
CA ARG A 56 18.20 -8.15 -16.00
C ARG A 56 18.45 -8.69 -14.59
N PHE A 57 17.56 -9.55 -14.09
CA PHE A 57 17.57 -9.97 -12.69
C PHE A 57 18.90 -10.59 -12.24
N ALA A 58 19.55 -11.38 -13.09
CA ALA A 58 20.84 -11.99 -12.73
C ALA A 58 21.96 -10.95 -12.54
N GLU A 59 21.97 -9.90 -13.38
CA GLU A 59 22.93 -8.80 -13.29
C GLU A 59 22.65 -7.96 -12.03
N ASP A 60 21.39 -7.61 -11.80
CA ASP A 60 20.95 -6.84 -10.64
C ASP A 60 21.21 -7.60 -9.33
N PHE A 61 20.93 -8.90 -9.31
CA PHE A 61 21.26 -9.77 -8.19
C PHE A 61 22.76 -9.76 -7.91
N GLN A 62 23.60 -9.96 -8.94
CA GLN A 62 25.05 -9.98 -8.74
C GLN A 62 25.57 -8.64 -8.23
N LYS A 63 25.00 -7.52 -8.70
CA LYS A 63 25.31 -6.18 -8.21
C LYS A 63 24.93 -5.97 -6.74
N LEU A 64 23.74 -6.45 -6.34
CA LEU A 64 23.19 -6.22 -4.99
C LEU A 64 23.70 -7.22 -3.95
N ARG A 65 23.99 -8.47 -4.34
CA ARG A 65 24.36 -9.58 -3.45
C ARG A 65 25.83 -9.97 -3.55
N GLY A 66 26.53 -9.56 -4.61
CA GLY A 66 27.97 -9.78 -4.77
C GLY A 66 28.37 -11.15 -5.31
N TYR A 67 27.43 -11.96 -5.81
CA TYR A 67 27.74 -13.26 -6.42
C TYR A 67 26.76 -13.63 -7.55
N ASN A 68 27.18 -14.55 -8.41
CA ASN A 68 26.36 -15.01 -9.55
C ASN A 68 25.22 -15.92 -9.06
N PRO A 69 23.93 -15.58 -9.32
CA PRO A 69 22.81 -16.41 -8.89
C PRO A 69 22.61 -17.67 -9.74
N VAL A 70 23.18 -17.74 -10.95
CA VAL A 70 22.89 -18.79 -11.94
C VAL A 70 23.12 -20.22 -11.41
N PRO A 71 24.22 -20.54 -10.71
CA PRO A 71 24.43 -21.88 -10.15
C PRO A 71 23.39 -22.30 -9.11
N TYR A 72 22.68 -21.33 -8.50
CA TYR A 72 21.75 -21.55 -7.41
C TYR A 72 20.28 -21.53 -7.85
N LEU A 73 19.97 -21.20 -9.11
CA LEU A 73 18.60 -21.18 -9.63
C LEU A 73 17.79 -22.47 -9.42
N PRO A 74 18.37 -23.70 -9.39
CA PRO A 74 17.63 -24.91 -9.05
C PRO A 74 16.92 -24.86 -7.68
N VAL A 75 17.38 -24.00 -6.75
CA VAL A 75 16.72 -23.76 -5.46
C VAL A 75 15.28 -23.25 -5.65
N LEU A 76 15.01 -22.45 -6.67
CA LEU A 76 13.66 -21.96 -6.97
C LEU A 76 12.70 -23.08 -7.36
N ALA A 77 13.23 -24.16 -7.96
CA ALA A 77 12.48 -25.39 -8.26
C ALA A 77 12.46 -26.39 -7.09
N GLY A 78 12.84 -25.96 -5.88
CA GLY A 78 12.83 -26.79 -4.67
C GLY A 78 14.01 -27.77 -4.55
N LYS A 79 15.06 -27.64 -5.37
CA LYS A 79 16.25 -28.47 -5.24
C LYS A 79 17.19 -27.92 -4.17
N ILE A 80 17.97 -28.82 -3.55
CA ILE A 80 19.04 -28.44 -2.64
C ILE A 80 20.31 -28.30 -3.45
N VAL A 81 20.91 -27.11 -3.40
CA VAL A 81 22.24 -26.81 -3.92
C VAL A 81 23.18 -26.69 -2.73
N GLU A 82 24.26 -27.48 -2.74
CA GLU A 82 25.25 -27.65 -1.66
C GLU A 82 24.68 -28.18 -0.33
N SER A 83 23.81 -27.41 0.33
CA SER A 83 23.16 -27.79 1.59
C SER A 83 21.82 -27.07 1.78
N LYS A 84 21.01 -27.54 2.74
CA LYS A 84 19.75 -26.88 3.11
C LYS A 84 19.96 -25.44 3.56
N ASP A 85 21.04 -25.17 4.28
CA ASP A 85 21.38 -23.83 4.77
C ASP A 85 21.73 -22.89 3.61
N VAL A 86 22.64 -23.32 2.73
CA VAL A 86 23.04 -22.52 1.54
C VAL A 86 21.83 -22.24 0.65
N SER A 87 20.99 -23.23 0.42
CA SER A 87 19.76 -23.07 -0.37
C SER A 87 18.75 -22.12 0.31
N ALA A 88 18.65 -22.13 1.64
CA ALA A 88 17.79 -21.21 2.38
C ALA A 88 18.32 -19.76 2.30
N ARG A 89 19.64 -19.57 2.42
CA ARG A 89 20.29 -18.26 2.29
C ARG A 89 20.14 -17.68 0.88
N PHE A 90 20.35 -18.50 -0.16
CA PHE A 90 20.11 -18.05 -1.53
C PHE A 90 18.66 -17.60 -1.75
N ARG A 91 17.67 -18.35 -1.23
CA ARG A 91 16.25 -17.95 -1.33
C ARG A 91 15.99 -16.62 -0.60
N ASP A 92 16.66 -16.40 0.52
CA ASP A 92 16.59 -15.14 1.25
C ASP A 92 17.16 -13.99 0.43
N ASP A 93 18.37 -14.13 -0.12
CA ASP A 93 19.02 -13.14 -0.97
C ASP A 93 18.20 -12.86 -2.24
N TYR A 94 17.59 -13.89 -2.82
CA TYR A 94 16.69 -13.79 -3.97
C TYR A 94 15.47 -12.92 -3.67
N ASN A 95 14.77 -13.21 -2.57
CA ASN A 95 13.60 -12.44 -2.16
C ASN A 95 13.96 -11.00 -1.79
N HIS A 96 15.11 -10.78 -1.13
CA HIS A 96 15.59 -9.44 -0.87
C HIS A 96 15.91 -8.69 -2.18
N THR A 97 16.45 -9.37 -3.19
CA THR A 97 16.72 -8.73 -4.50
C THR A 97 15.43 -8.28 -5.16
N ILE A 98 14.38 -9.11 -5.13
CA ILE A 98 13.04 -8.71 -5.59
C ILE A 98 12.55 -7.47 -4.82
N SER A 99 12.63 -7.52 -3.48
CA SER A 99 12.24 -6.41 -2.61
C SER A 99 12.98 -5.11 -2.96
N ASP A 100 14.31 -5.16 -3.07
CA ASP A 100 15.13 -3.99 -3.35
C ASP A 100 14.83 -3.39 -4.73
N LEU A 101 14.53 -4.23 -5.73
CA LEU A 101 14.13 -3.77 -7.06
C LEU A 101 12.74 -3.12 -7.06
N ILE A 102 11.78 -3.66 -6.29
CA ILE A 102 10.46 -3.03 -6.12
C ILE A 102 10.60 -1.68 -5.38
N VAL A 103 11.44 -1.62 -4.34
CA VAL A 103 11.73 -0.37 -3.62
C VAL A 103 12.34 0.67 -4.57
N GLU A 104 13.26 0.25 -5.44
CA GLU A 104 13.87 1.11 -6.45
C GLU A 104 12.85 1.60 -7.49
N HIS A 105 11.85 0.80 -7.84
CA HIS A 105 10.73 1.23 -8.66
C HIS A 105 9.94 2.39 -8.02
N TYR A 106 9.57 2.29 -6.75
CA TYR A 106 8.89 3.38 -6.03
C TYR A 106 9.76 4.64 -5.92
N ARG A 107 11.08 4.49 -5.68
CA ARG A 107 12.03 5.61 -5.70
C ARG A 107 12.01 6.32 -7.05
N TYR A 108 12.07 5.56 -8.14
CA TYR A 108 12.13 6.13 -9.48
C TYR A 108 10.80 6.76 -9.90
N GLN A 109 9.67 6.16 -9.52
CA GLN A 109 8.34 6.75 -9.74
C GLN A 109 8.22 8.11 -9.04
N GLN A 110 8.74 8.26 -7.82
CA GLN A 110 8.77 9.54 -7.12
C GLN A 110 9.63 10.57 -7.88
N GLU A 111 10.80 10.17 -8.35
CA GLU A 111 11.69 11.03 -9.15
C GLU A 111 10.98 11.54 -10.42
N VAL A 112 10.25 10.67 -11.11
CA VAL A 112 9.47 11.03 -12.30
C VAL A 112 8.31 11.98 -11.94
N ALA A 113 7.58 11.72 -10.85
CA ALA A 113 6.53 12.62 -10.36
C ALA A 113 7.06 14.03 -10.06
N HIS A 114 8.23 14.10 -9.41
CA HIS A 114 8.87 15.38 -9.06
C HIS A 114 9.34 16.16 -10.28
N LYS A 115 9.80 15.48 -11.35
CA LYS A 115 10.13 16.14 -12.63
C LYS A 115 8.93 16.88 -13.22
N ASP A 116 7.73 16.35 -13.02
CA ASP A 116 6.46 16.98 -13.42
C ASP A 116 5.83 17.88 -12.34
N LYS A 117 6.57 18.17 -11.26
CA LYS A 117 6.16 19.04 -10.13
C LYS A 117 4.94 18.52 -9.37
N MET A 118 4.77 17.20 -9.33
CA MET A 118 3.73 16.52 -8.56
C MET A 118 4.33 15.84 -7.33
N LEU A 119 3.49 15.60 -6.33
CA LEU A 119 3.80 14.74 -5.21
C LEU A 119 3.46 13.28 -5.54
N SER A 120 4.15 12.35 -4.89
CA SER A 120 3.79 10.94 -4.90
C SER A 120 2.96 10.53 -3.67
N MET A 121 1.92 9.73 -3.88
CA MET A 121 1.10 9.16 -2.81
C MET A 121 0.96 7.66 -3.05
N TYR A 122 1.45 6.84 -2.12
CA TYR A 122 1.52 5.39 -2.31
C TYR A 122 0.87 4.70 -1.12
N GLU A 123 -0.04 3.75 -1.39
CA GLU A 123 -0.54 2.86 -0.34
C GLU A 123 0.54 1.88 0.10
N ALA A 124 1.37 1.47 -0.87
CA ALA A 124 2.40 0.44 -0.80
C ALA A 124 1.94 -0.91 -0.25
N SER A 125 2.16 -1.96 -1.04
CA SER A 125 1.94 -3.37 -0.73
C SER A 125 0.52 -3.83 -0.35
N GLY A 126 -0.41 -2.92 -0.06
CA GLY A 126 -1.83 -3.22 0.11
C GLY A 126 -2.12 -4.40 1.03
N PRO A 127 -3.20 -5.16 0.83
CA PRO A 127 -3.40 -6.45 1.48
C PRO A 127 -2.41 -7.57 1.04
N HIS A 128 -1.48 -7.30 0.10
CA HIS A 128 -0.60 -8.29 -0.55
C HIS A 128 0.87 -8.17 -0.10
N GLN A 129 1.06 -7.97 1.20
CA GLN A 129 2.21 -7.45 1.95
C GLN A 129 3.54 -8.25 1.94
N HIS A 130 3.79 -9.15 0.99
CA HIS A 130 4.83 -10.19 1.18
C HIS A 130 6.00 -10.19 0.19
N TYR A 131 6.05 -9.24 -0.74
CA TYR A 131 7.04 -9.26 -1.82
C TYR A 131 8.15 -8.20 -1.71
N ALA A 132 7.93 -7.16 -0.91
CA ALA A 132 8.90 -6.10 -0.69
C ALA A 132 8.86 -5.59 0.76
N ASP A 133 9.93 -4.93 1.18
CA ASP A 133 9.91 -4.15 2.41
C ASP A 133 9.08 -2.88 2.22
N ALA A 134 7.80 -3.00 2.54
CA ALA A 134 6.83 -1.95 2.29
C ALA A 134 7.11 -0.64 3.05
N LEU A 135 7.78 -0.69 4.21
CA LEU A 135 8.27 0.51 4.88
C LEU A 135 9.29 1.27 4.00
N LEU A 136 10.19 0.54 3.33
CA LEU A 136 11.14 1.14 2.38
C LEU A 136 10.47 1.63 1.10
N CYS A 137 9.41 0.98 0.62
CA CYS A 137 8.60 1.52 -0.47
C CYS A 137 7.97 2.87 -0.07
N GLN A 138 7.33 2.92 1.11
CA GLN A 138 6.67 4.12 1.62
C GLN A 138 7.63 5.28 1.95
N LYS A 139 8.93 5.00 2.16
CA LYS A 139 9.97 6.04 2.27
C LYS A 139 9.95 7.00 1.08
N TYR A 140 9.73 6.47 -0.12
CA TYR A 140 9.70 7.20 -1.38
C TYR A 140 8.31 7.73 -1.75
N SER A 141 7.35 7.66 -0.83
CA SER A 141 6.10 8.39 -0.94
C SER A 141 6.25 9.77 -0.29
N ASP A 142 5.82 10.85 -0.96
CA ASP A 142 5.66 12.14 -0.29
C ASP A 142 4.53 12.11 0.73
N LEU A 143 3.49 11.33 0.40
CA LEU A 143 2.28 11.11 1.18
C LEU A 143 2.06 9.60 1.38
N PRO A 144 2.73 8.97 2.37
CA PRO A 144 2.56 7.55 2.68
C PRO A 144 1.11 7.27 3.09
N MET A 145 0.42 6.43 2.33
CA MET A 145 -1.02 6.20 2.43
C MET A 145 -1.31 4.85 3.08
N GLY A 146 -2.25 4.82 4.02
CA GLY A 146 -2.81 3.57 4.53
C GLY A 146 -4.19 3.27 3.94
N GLU A 147 -4.81 2.20 4.40
CA GLU A 147 -6.17 1.82 3.98
C GLU A 147 -6.97 1.42 5.22
N PHE A 148 -8.25 1.81 5.30
CA PHE A 148 -9.14 1.27 6.32
C PHE A 148 -10.61 1.12 5.91
N TRP A 149 -11.23 0.08 6.47
CA TRP A 149 -12.55 -0.39 6.11
C TRP A 149 -13.59 -0.16 7.19
N VAL A 150 -14.81 0.14 6.76
CA VAL A 150 -15.97 0.25 7.64
C VAL A 150 -16.30 -1.11 8.26
N ARG A 151 -16.92 -1.09 9.45
CA ARG A 151 -17.48 -2.31 10.06
C ARG A 151 -18.48 -2.96 9.10
N ALA A 152 -18.25 -4.23 8.77
CA ALA A 152 -19.07 -5.02 7.87
C ALA A 152 -19.13 -6.48 8.36
N ASN A 153 -20.12 -7.24 7.87
CA ASN A 153 -20.26 -8.68 8.14
C ASN A 153 -19.93 -9.56 6.92
N THR A 154 -19.40 -8.96 5.85
CA THR A 154 -19.19 -9.59 4.53
C THR A 154 -17.71 -9.66 4.14
N HIS A 155 -16.94 -8.59 4.34
CA HIS A 155 -15.54 -8.47 3.94
C HIS A 155 -14.76 -7.75 5.03
N ARG A 156 -13.52 -8.20 5.28
CA ARG A 156 -12.63 -7.68 6.34
C ARG A 156 -13.40 -7.47 7.65
N ILE A 157 -13.95 -8.55 8.21
CA ILE A 157 -14.89 -8.48 9.35
C ILE A 157 -14.15 -8.15 10.66
N THR A 158 -12.96 -8.70 10.85
CA THR A 158 -12.17 -8.53 12.08
C THR A 158 -11.51 -7.16 12.15
N LEU A 159 -11.24 -6.67 13.36
CA LEU A 159 -10.53 -5.40 13.53
C LEU A 159 -9.15 -5.40 12.85
N GLU A 160 -8.42 -6.51 12.96
CA GLU A 160 -7.09 -6.69 12.36
C GLU A 160 -7.11 -6.50 10.83
N ASN A 161 -8.11 -7.08 10.15
CA ASN A 161 -8.17 -7.05 8.69
C ASN A 161 -8.72 -5.73 8.13
N ARG A 162 -9.33 -4.87 8.97
CA ARG A 162 -9.92 -3.59 8.55
C ARG A 162 -8.95 -2.44 8.51
N PHE A 163 -7.82 -2.50 9.22
CA PHE A 163 -6.93 -1.36 9.36
C PHE A 163 -5.52 -1.73 8.88
N MET A 164 -5.15 -1.26 7.69
CA MET A 164 -3.81 -1.37 7.13
C MET A 164 -3.10 0.01 7.21
N SER A 165 -3.19 0.63 8.37
CA SER A 165 -2.66 1.98 8.59
C SER A 165 -1.25 1.99 9.19
N LYS A 166 -0.87 0.92 9.91
CA LYS A 166 0.37 0.91 10.69
C LYS A 166 1.63 0.94 9.84
N GLU A 167 1.58 0.45 8.62
CA GLU A 167 2.70 0.53 7.70
C GLU A 167 3.01 1.97 7.33
N ALA A 168 2.02 2.67 6.75
CA ALA A 168 2.12 4.07 6.38
C ALA A 168 2.48 4.97 7.55
N VAL A 169 1.83 4.77 8.71
CA VAL A 169 2.12 5.54 9.92
C VAL A 169 3.56 5.30 10.40
N SER A 170 4.02 4.04 10.40
CA SER A 170 5.39 3.73 10.83
C SER A 170 6.42 4.32 9.87
N ALA A 171 6.21 4.16 8.56
CA ALA A 171 7.08 4.75 7.55
C ALA A 171 7.11 6.28 7.67
N ALA A 172 5.96 6.91 7.82
CA ALA A 172 5.85 8.35 8.00
C ALA A 172 6.64 8.84 9.22
N HIS A 173 6.47 8.18 10.37
CA HIS A 173 7.19 8.55 11.59
C HIS A 173 8.70 8.36 11.47
N ILE A 174 9.16 7.25 10.87
CA ILE A 174 10.59 6.94 10.69
C ILE A 174 11.25 7.90 9.69
N TYR A 175 10.55 8.24 8.61
CA TYR A 175 11.10 9.06 7.51
C TYR A 175 10.68 10.54 7.56
N GLY A 176 10.06 10.98 8.66
CA GLY A 176 9.71 12.39 8.89
C GLY A 176 8.62 12.92 7.96
N LYS A 177 7.68 12.08 7.51
CA LYS A 177 6.51 12.49 6.72
C LYS A 177 5.42 12.95 7.67
N LYS A 178 4.95 14.18 7.47
CA LYS A 178 3.99 14.83 8.39
C LYS A 178 2.55 14.48 8.08
N ILE A 179 2.23 14.32 6.79
CA ILE A 179 0.88 14.06 6.30
C ILE A 179 0.80 12.58 5.95
N ILE A 180 -0.22 11.91 6.50
CA ILE A 180 -0.41 10.46 6.42
C ILE A 180 -1.85 10.23 5.97
N PRO A 181 -2.10 10.19 4.65
CA PRO A 181 -3.42 9.89 4.12
C PRO A 181 -3.84 8.44 4.36
N ALA A 182 -5.13 8.18 4.18
CA ALA A 182 -5.63 6.83 4.01
C ALA A 182 -6.82 6.74 3.06
N GLU A 183 -6.89 5.68 2.26
CA GLU A 183 -8.14 5.23 1.67
C GLU A 183 -9.09 4.90 2.82
N SER A 184 -10.19 5.64 2.88
CA SER A 184 -11.02 5.73 4.07
C SER A 184 -12.43 5.26 3.80
N PHE A 185 -12.93 4.41 4.68
CA PHE A 185 -14.31 3.96 4.72
C PHE A 185 -14.72 3.04 3.56
N THR A 186 -13.80 2.22 3.09
CA THR A 186 -14.09 1.17 2.10
C THR A 186 -15.07 0.15 2.68
N LEU A 187 -16.07 -0.27 1.90
CA LEU A 187 -17.17 -1.13 2.36
C LEU A 187 -17.67 -2.06 1.25
N VAL A 188 -17.55 -3.38 1.45
CA VAL A 188 -18.18 -4.41 0.58
C VAL A 188 -19.45 -4.92 1.26
N GLY A 189 -20.39 -4.01 1.51
CA GLY A 189 -21.72 -4.34 1.99
C GLY A 189 -21.85 -4.72 3.48
N PRO A 190 -23.09 -4.73 4.02
CA PRO A 190 -24.30 -4.25 3.37
C PRO A 190 -24.22 -2.73 3.10
N LEU A 191 -24.50 -2.34 1.86
CA LEU A 191 -24.36 -0.97 1.37
C LEU A 191 -25.61 -0.16 1.73
N TRP A 192 -25.50 1.17 1.80
CA TRP A 192 -26.61 2.10 2.11
C TRP A 192 -27.18 1.96 3.52
N LYS A 193 -26.42 1.36 4.44
CA LYS A 193 -26.79 1.24 5.86
C LYS A 193 -25.93 2.13 6.76
N GLU A 194 -24.97 2.80 6.17
CA GLU A 194 -24.01 3.67 6.80
C GLU A 194 -24.48 5.13 6.78
N ASP A 195 -24.35 5.76 7.94
CA ASP A 195 -24.48 7.20 8.14
C ASP A 195 -23.23 7.72 8.89
N PRO A 196 -23.04 9.04 9.05
CA PRO A 196 -21.88 9.56 9.77
C PRO A 196 -21.72 9.00 11.20
N TRP A 197 -22.81 8.67 11.90
CA TRP A 197 -22.75 8.07 13.23
C TRP A 197 -22.14 6.66 13.18
N TYR A 198 -22.50 5.87 12.16
CA TYR A 198 -21.95 4.55 11.95
C TYR A 198 -20.47 4.58 11.54
N LEU A 199 -20.07 5.58 10.74
CA LEU A 199 -18.70 5.77 10.26
C LEU A 199 -17.75 6.30 11.33
N LYS A 200 -18.23 7.15 12.25
CA LYS A 200 -17.40 7.86 13.23
C LYS A 200 -16.45 6.97 14.04
N PRO A 201 -16.86 5.82 14.62
CA PRO A 201 -15.92 4.98 15.37
C PRO A 201 -14.77 4.42 14.52
N THR A 202 -15.00 4.22 13.22
CA THR A 202 -13.96 3.78 12.29
C THR A 202 -12.94 4.91 12.05
N ALA A 203 -13.43 6.15 11.88
CA ALA A 203 -12.58 7.33 11.74
C ALA A 203 -11.73 7.56 13.00
N ASP A 204 -12.37 7.54 14.18
CA ASP A 204 -11.70 7.72 15.47
C ASP A 204 -10.57 6.69 15.64
N ARG A 205 -10.82 5.43 15.27
CA ARG A 205 -9.78 4.39 15.30
C ARG A 205 -8.63 4.70 14.35
N ALA A 206 -8.90 5.06 13.08
CA ALA A 206 -7.86 5.41 12.13
C ALA A 206 -6.99 6.59 12.60
N PHE A 207 -7.63 7.61 13.20
CA PHE A 207 -6.94 8.72 13.84
C PHE A 207 -6.05 8.27 15.01
N CYS A 208 -6.54 7.36 15.86
CA CYS A 208 -5.72 6.76 16.92
C CYS A 208 -4.60 5.87 16.39
N GLU A 209 -4.74 5.29 15.19
CA GLU A 209 -3.68 4.51 14.54
C GLU A 209 -2.53 5.41 14.06
N GLY A 210 -2.83 6.69 13.78
CA GLY A 210 -1.89 7.73 13.35
C GLY A 210 -2.22 8.38 12.01
N ILE A 211 -3.29 7.93 11.32
CA ILE A 211 -3.77 8.58 10.10
C ILE A 211 -4.19 10.01 10.42
N ASN A 212 -3.86 10.96 9.55
CA ASN A 212 -4.20 12.37 9.76
C ASN A 212 -4.69 13.08 8.50
N GLN A 213 -4.92 12.34 7.41
CA GLN A 213 -5.61 12.83 6.23
C GLN A 213 -6.58 11.77 5.69
N ILE A 214 -7.82 12.15 5.43
CA ILE A 214 -8.89 11.25 4.99
C ILE A 214 -9.09 11.39 3.48
N TYR A 215 -8.97 10.29 2.74
CA TYR A 215 -9.41 10.17 1.35
C TYR A 215 -10.63 9.26 1.31
N MET A 216 -11.81 9.84 1.04
CA MET A 216 -13.07 9.11 1.08
C MET A 216 -13.17 8.10 -0.08
N HIS A 217 -13.28 6.82 0.24
CA HIS A 217 -13.61 5.75 -0.69
C HIS A 217 -15.12 5.46 -0.61
N THR A 218 -15.94 5.84 -1.59
CA THR A 218 -15.67 6.63 -2.80
C THR A 218 -16.70 7.71 -3.03
N TYR A 219 -16.34 8.70 -3.86
CA TYR A 219 -17.29 9.57 -4.54
C TYR A 219 -17.48 9.07 -5.98
N SER A 220 -18.55 8.33 -6.25
CA SER A 220 -18.84 7.85 -7.60
C SER A 220 -19.42 8.96 -8.48
N HIS A 221 -18.91 9.10 -9.71
CA HIS A 221 -19.53 10.01 -10.68
C HIS A 221 -20.82 9.39 -11.22
N SER A 222 -21.97 10.03 -10.95
CA SER A 222 -23.25 9.70 -11.58
C SER A 222 -23.60 10.72 -12.67
N PRO A 223 -23.63 10.33 -13.96
CA PRO A 223 -23.95 11.24 -15.06
C PRO A 223 -25.43 11.63 -15.09
N SER A 224 -26.31 10.82 -14.49
CA SER A 224 -27.72 11.16 -14.36
C SER A 224 -27.92 12.23 -13.29
N LEU A 225 -28.71 13.26 -13.62
CA LEU A 225 -29.11 14.32 -12.69
C LEU A 225 -30.29 13.93 -11.80
N THR A 226 -31.00 12.85 -12.12
CA THR A 226 -32.28 12.49 -11.47
C THR A 226 -32.29 11.10 -10.84
N ALA A 227 -31.40 10.19 -11.27
CA ALA A 227 -31.33 8.85 -10.71
C ALA A 227 -30.78 8.87 -9.28
N LYS A 228 -31.48 8.21 -8.35
CA LYS A 228 -31.05 8.00 -6.96
C LYS A 228 -31.12 6.51 -6.60
N PRO A 229 -30.07 5.92 -5.99
CA PRO A 229 -28.77 6.53 -5.73
C PRO A 229 -27.94 6.78 -7.01
N GLY A 230 -28.38 6.29 -8.17
CA GLY A 230 -27.69 6.46 -9.45
C GLY A 230 -26.65 5.36 -9.71
N TYR A 231 -25.75 5.62 -10.66
CA TYR A 231 -24.64 4.72 -10.93
C TYR A 231 -23.57 4.89 -9.87
N VAL A 232 -23.17 3.78 -9.25
CA VAL A 232 -22.11 3.73 -8.25
C VAL A 232 -21.09 2.66 -8.61
N TYR A 233 -19.85 2.93 -8.25
CA TYR A 233 -18.83 1.91 -8.11
C TYR A 233 -19.14 1.05 -6.88
N SER A 234 -18.80 -0.23 -6.93
CA SER A 234 -18.73 -1.10 -5.75
C SER A 234 -17.29 -1.59 -5.66
N PRO A 235 -16.58 -1.37 -4.53
CA PRO A 235 -17.10 -1.12 -3.16
C PRO A 235 -17.58 0.31 -2.82
N GLY A 236 -18.36 0.43 -1.73
CA GLY A 236 -18.69 1.70 -1.06
C GLY A 236 -17.55 2.18 -0.16
N THR A 237 -17.73 3.13 0.75
CA THR A 237 -18.94 3.93 1.09
C THR A 237 -19.39 4.78 -0.09
N HIS A 238 -20.69 4.91 -0.33
CA HIS A 238 -21.20 5.74 -1.43
C HIS A 238 -21.35 7.20 -1.00
N PHE A 239 -20.24 7.88 -0.72
CA PHE A 239 -20.22 9.28 -0.31
C PHE A 239 -20.27 10.20 -1.52
N ASP A 240 -21.45 10.28 -2.15
CA ASP A 240 -21.71 11.18 -3.27
C ASP A 240 -23.00 11.98 -3.06
N ARG A 241 -23.26 12.93 -3.97
CA ARG A 241 -24.43 13.83 -3.90
C ARG A 241 -25.80 13.15 -3.85
N ASN A 242 -25.90 11.86 -4.15
CA ASN A 242 -27.14 11.12 -4.16
C ASN A 242 -27.40 10.34 -2.87
N ILE A 243 -26.45 10.28 -1.92
CA ILE A 243 -26.69 9.67 -0.62
C ILE A 243 -27.77 10.46 0.15
N THR A 244 -28.59 9.75 0.93
CA THR A 244 -29.77 10.33 1.60
C THR A 244 -29.45 11.45 2.58
N TRP A 245 -28.21 11.53 3.06
CA TRP A 245 -27.74 12.51 4.02
C TRP A 245 -26.71 13.50 3.43
N TRP A 246 -26.59 13.60 2.10
CA TRP A 246 -25.64 14.51 1.44
C TRP A 246 -25.76 15.96 1.92
N ASP A 247 -26.98 16.47 2.01
CA ASP A 247 -27.24 17.87 2.42
C ASP A 247 -26.85 18.16 3.88
N TYR A 248 -26.61 17.11 4.67
CA TYR A 248 -26.12 17.20 6.06
C TYR A 248 -24.63 16.81 6.20
N SER A 249 -23.95 16.50 5.09
CA SER A 249 -22.56 16.02 5.09
C SER A 249 -21.53 17.06 5.56
N LEU A 250 -21.91 18.35 5.59
CA LEU A 250 -21.02 19.42 6.04
C LEU A 250 -20.57 19.23 7.49
N ASP A 251 -21.46 18.82 8.39
CA ASP A 251 -21.10 18.60 9.79
C ASP A 251 -20.12 17.44 9.95
N TRP A 252 -20.34 16.37 9.18
CA TRP A 252 -19.45 15.21 9.13
C TRP A 252 -18.05 15.56 8.63
N THR A 253 -17.97 16.22 7.48
CA THR A 253 -16.69 16.63 6.89
C THR A 253 -15.97 17.67 7.76
N THR A 254 -16.71 18.60 8.38
CA THR A 254 -16.15 19.58 9.30
C THR A 254 -15.56 18.92 10.55
N PHE A 255 -16.23 17.90 11.10
CA PHE A 255 -15.68 17.09 12.19
C PHE A 255 -14.34 16.46 11.78
N LEU A 256 -14.29 15.78 10.63
CA LEU A 256 -13.07 15.16 10.13
C LEU A 256 -11.95 16.19 9.92
N ILE A 257 -12.24 17.35 9.34
CA ILE A 257 -11.27 18.42 9.09
C ILE A 257 -10.67 18.95 10.40
N ARG A 258 -11.49 19.15 11.44
CA ARG A 258 -11.00 19.63 12.75
C ARG A 258 -10.07 18.61 13.42
N CYS A 259 -10.40 17.32 13.33
CA CYS A 259 -9.52 16.25 13.81
C CYS A 259 -8.18 16.24 13.05
N GLN A 260 -8.23 16.22 11.72
CA GLN A 260 -7.03 16.26 10.86
C GLN A 260 -6.17 17.50 11.16
N TYR A 261 -6.78 18.67 11.31
CA TYR A 261 -6.06 19.90 11.66
C TYR A 261 -5.22 19.74 12.93
N MET A 262 -5.80 19.15 13.99
CA MET A 262 -5.09 18.94 15.25
C MET A 262 -4.02 17.85 15.15
N LEU A 263 -4.33 16.74 14.47
CA LEU A 263 -3.42 15.60 14.30
C LEU A 263 -2.21 15.92 13.41
N GLN A 264 -2.31 16.96 12.57
CA GLN A 264 -1.21 17.48 11.77
C GLN A 264 -0.40 18.57 12.50
N LYS A 265 -0.65 18.86 13.78
CA LYS A 265 0.18 19.81 14.55
C LYS A 265 1.35 19.10 15.22
N GLY A 266 2.52 19.72 15.12
CA GLY A 266 3.74 19.22 15.75
C GLY A 266 4.22 17.89 15.16
N LEU A 267 4.76 17.05 16.03
CA LEU A 267 5.27 15.71 15.73
C LEU A 267 4.58 14.68 16.64
N PRO A 268 4.40 13.44 16.16
CA PRO A 268 3.85 12.36 16.98
C PRO A 268 4.82 12.02 18.11
N GLN A 269 4.28 11.77 19.31
CA GLN A 269 5.06 11.29 20.44
C GLN A 269 5.05 9.76 20.47
N VAL A 270 6.20 9.14 20.21
CA VAL A 270 6.36 7.67 20.20
C VAL A 270 7.53 7.30 21.12
N VAL A 271 7.26 6.43 22.10
CA VAL A 271 8.27 6.00 23.11
C VAL A 271 8.88 4.63 22.79
N ILE A 272 8.17 3.81 22.01
CA ILE A 272 8.58 2.43 21.68
C ILE A 272 8.70 2.29 20.18
N ALA A 273 9.86 1.83 19.71
CA ALA A 273 10.09 1.39 18.35
C ALA A 273 10.30 -0.12 18.31
N LEU A 274 9.56 -0.81 17.44
CA LEU A 274 9.69 -2.25 17.23
C LEU A 274 10.50 -2.52 15.97
N ALA A 275 11.62 -3.23 16.10
CA ALA A 275 12.44 -3.61 14.95
C ALA A 275 11.82 -4.82 14.22
N LYS A 276 11.58 -4.68 12.90
CA LYS A 276 11.04 -5.75 12.02
C LYS A 276 12.00 -6.95 11.87
N GLY A 277 13.30 -6.71 12.06
CA GLY A 277 14.35 -7.71 11.81
C GLY A 277 14.74 -7.79 10.33
N GLN A 278 15.64 -8.73 9.99
CA GLN A 278 16.21 -8.86 8.65
C GLN A 278 15.41 -9.77 7.71
N LYS A 279 14.29 -10.34 8.16
CA LYS A 279 13.45 -11.18 7.29
C LYS A 279 12.34 -10.30 6.70
N LEU A 280 12.03 -10.53 5.43
CA LEU A 280 10.95 -9.82 4.74
C LEU A 280 9.56 -10.15 5.33
N TYR A 281 9.44 -11.23 6.10
CA TYR A 281 8.22 -11.63 6.81
C TYR A 281 8.41 -11.57 8.34
N ASP A 282 7.30 -11.43 9.08
CA ASP A 282 7.30 -11.41 10.53
C ASP A 282 7.68 -12.78 11.11
N LYS A 283 8.84 -12.85 11.77
CA LYS A 283 9.35 -14.07 12.38
C LYS A 283 8.52 -14.50 13.59
N ARG A 284 7.78 -13.60 14.25
CA ARG A 284 7.02 -13.90 15.48
C ARG A 284 5.98 -14.99 15.26
N GLN A 285 5.30 -15.00 14.11
CA GLN A 285 4.33 -16.05 13.79
C GLN A 285 5.03 -17.40 13.60
N SER A 286 6.15 -17.44 12.88
CA SER A 286 6.95 -18.67 12.74
C SER A 286 7.57 -19.17 14.06
N LEU A 287 7.86 -18.25 15.00
CA LEU A 287 8.35 -18.59 16.33
C LEU A 287 7.21 -19.18 17.17
N LYS A 288 6.03 -18.56 17.13
CA LYS A 288 4.82 -19.07 17.78
C LYS A 288 4.46 -20.46 17.27
N GLU A 289 4.39 -20.66 15.96
CA GLU A 289 4.13 -21.98 15.38
C GLU A 289 5.19 -23.04 15.75
N LYS A 290 6.45 -22.63 15.91
CA LYS A 290 7.51 -23.53 16.37
C LYS A 290 7.34 -23.87 17.84
N ASP A 291 6.96 -22.91 18.67
CA ASP A 291 6.74 -23.11 20.08
C ASP A 291 5.48 -23.95 20.33
N ASP A 292 4.37 -23.68 19.62
CA ASP A 292 3.15 -24.49 19.63
C ASP A 292 3.47 -25.95 19.24
N ARG A 293 4.30 -26.15 18.19
CA ARG A 293 4.71 -27.49 17.75
C ARG A 293 5.59 -28.20 18.77
N ARG A 294 6.51 -27.48 19.43
CA ARG A 294 7.32 -28.02 20.54
C ARG A 294 6.45 -28.38 21.74
N GLU A 295 5.42 -27.60 22.01
CA GLU A 295 4.48 -27.86 23.12
C GLU A 295 3.63 -29.10 22.84
N MET A 296 3.10 -29.23 21.62
CA MET A 296 2.42 -30.44 21.15
C MET A 296 3.32 -31.67 21.20
N ASP A 297 4.57 -31.58 20.70
CA ASP A 297 5.54 -32.68 20.77
C ASP A 297 5.86 -33.11 22.22
N ARG A 298 5.81 -32.17 23.18
CA ARG A 298 5.95 -32.48 24.62
C ARG A 298 4.72 -33.17 25.19
N MET A 299 3.52 -32.82 24.72
CA MET A 299 2.26 -33.45 25.14
C MET A 299 2.13 -34.90 24.66
N PHE A 300 2.58 -35.21 23.44
CA PHE A 300 2.54 -36.57 22.88
C PHE A 300 3.71 -37.48 23.31
N LYS A 301 4.66 -36.96 24.10
CA LYS A 301 5.77 -37.73 24.69
C LYS A 301 5.55 -38.10 26.17
N ARG A 302 4.36 -37.84 26.70
CA ARG A 302 3.88 -38.35 28.00
C ARG A 302 2.88 -39.47 27.78
#